data_AF-A0A1R1SEW2-F1
#
_entry.id   AF-A0A1R1SEW2-F1
#
_cell.length_a   1.000
_cell.length_b   1.000
_cell.length_c   1.000
_cell.angle_alpha   90.00
_cell.angle_beta   90.00
_cell.angle_gamma   90.00
#
_symmetry.space_group_name_H-M   'P 1'
#
loop_
_entity.id
_entity.type
_entity.pdbx_description
1 polymer ?
#
loop_
_entity_poly.entity_id
_entity_poly.type
_entity_poly.pdbx_seq_one_letter_code
_entity_poly.pdbx_strand_id
1 'polypeptide(L)'
;MLDAIDGVNWAAVPGHPRWYEPARAARGLRALAEAANLVQAAEAGSLLAGGGIVHGHSGAVFPAAAVAAPLLLDIAQQGHPAARDTALGLLDEALSSYPHAGYTRVNTPDGPAVPICCAIADHLRARAVLLTGLGKRGKTLLADAAEHWRFEIRECVADSGDTAAFGVLAGCLPDGVQAAELHRAGELAVPAGVALEYPPAEGSREACLRVRGRHPDELPPGATLFPSECVLRVH
;
A
#
# COMPACT_ATOMS: atom_id res chain seq x y z
N MET A 1 19.11 -8.77 5.81
CA MET A 1 18.46 -7.44 5.70
C MET A 1 19.22 -6.56 4.70
N LEU A 2 20.52 -6.31 4.90
CA LEU A 2 21.34 -5.54 3.94
C LEU A 2 21.32 -6.13 2.53
N ASP A 3 21.46 -7.46 2.39
CA ASP A 3 21.35 -8.12 1.08
C ASP A 3 20.00 -7.87 0.37
N ALA A 4 18.91 -7.76 1.14
CA ALA A 4 17.59 -7.48 0.59
C ALA A 4 17.47 -6.02 0.13
N ILE A 5 18.09 -5.07 0.85
CA ILE A 5 18.19 -3.66 0.45
C ILE A 5 19.05 -3.53 -0.83
N ASP A 6 20.13 -4.30 -0.90
CA ASP A 6 21.10 -4.29 -2.00
C ASP A 6 20.57 -4.97 -3.26
N GLY A 7 19.69 -5.95 -3.10
CA GLY A 7 19.02 -6.64 -4.20
C GLY A 7 17.99 -5.79 -4.94
N VAL A 8 17.57 -4.64 -4.38
CA VAL A 8 16.64 -3.73 -5.05
C VAL A 8 17.38 -2.83 -6.02
N ASN A 9 16.99 -2.88 -7.30
CA ASN A 9 17.43 -1.90 -8.29
C ASN A 9 16.67 -0.58 -8.14
N TRP A 10 17.07 0.24 -7.17
CA TRP A 10 16.42 1.53 -6.87
C TRP A 10 16.39 2.47 -8.07
N ALA A 11 17.38 2.43 -8.96
CA ALA A 11 17.41 3.28 -10.15
C ALA A 11 16.32 2.91 -11.18
N ALA A 12 15.80 1.69 -11.14
CA ALA A 12 14.71 1.24 -12.00
C ALA A 12 13.32 1.56 -11.40
N VAL A 13 13.25 1.97 -10.14
CA VAL A 13 11.98 2.39 -9.53
C VAL A 13 11.59 3.74 -10.12
N PRO A 14 10.38 3.90 -10.66
CA PRO A 14 9.95 5.19 -11.20
C PRO A 14 9.85 6.23 -10.08
N GLY A 15 10.15 7.48 -10.42
CA GLY A 15 9.97 8.59 -9.50
C GLY A 15 10.12 9.93 -10.20
N HIS A 16 9.61 10.98 -9.57
CA HIS A 16 9.64 12.31 -10.16
C HIS A 16 11.10 12.79 -10.30
N PRO A 17 11.59 13.14 -11.50
CA PRO A 17 13.03 13.23 -11.81
C PRO A 17 13.76 14.35 -11.07
N ARG A 18 13.05 15.35 -10.55
CA ARG A 18 13.65 16.46 -9.78
C ARG A 18 13.74 16.18 -8.26
N TRP A 19 13.04 15.17 -7.75
CA TRP A 19 12.82 15.01 -6.30
C TRP A 19 13.16 13.60 -5.81
N TYR A 20 12.91 12.58 -6.62
CA TYR A 20 13.28 11.21 -6.29
C TYR A 20 14.79 11.00 -6.49
N GLU A 21 15.48 10.59 -5.43
CA GLU A 21 16.91 10.28 -5.45
C GLU A 21 17.13 8.81 -5.05
N PRO A 22 17.28 7.87 -6.03
CA PRO A 22 17.44 6.44 -5.77
C PRO A 22 18.57 6.10 -4.78
N ALA A 23 19.67 6.83 -4.85
CA ALA A 23 20.81 6.64 -3.95
C ALA A 23 20.46 6.93 -2.49
N ARG A 24 19.56 7.90 -2.23
CA ARG A 24 19.08 8.21 -0.87
C ARG A 24 18.21 7.10 -0.32
N ALA A 25 17.41 6.43 -1.16
CA ALA A 25 16.61 5.27 -0.75
C ALA A 25 17.52 4.13 -0.25
N ALA A 26 18.48 3.71 -1.07
CA ALA A 26 19.40 2.63 -0.74
C ALA A 26 20.27 2.98 0.49
N ARG A 27 20.91 4.15 0.48
CA ARG A 27 21.80 4.58 1.58
C ARG A 27 21.02 4.80 2.88
N GLY A 28 19.84 5.41 2.80
CA GLY A 28 18.98 5.67 3.95
C GLY A 28 18.51 4.37 4.61
N LEU A 29 18.07 3.37 3.83
CA LEU A 29 17.65 2.08 4.37
C LEU A 29 18.81 1.31 5.01
N ARG A 30 20.01 1.29 4.40
CA ARG A 30 21.20 0.68 5.01
C ARG A 30 21.56 1.35 6.33
N ALA A 31 21.68 2.68 6.31
CA ALA A 31 22.01 3.45 7.50
C ALA A 31 20.98 3.26 8.61
N LEU A 32 19.69 3.16 8.26
CA LEU A 32 18.62 2.93 9.23
C LEU A 32 18.69 1.50 9.81
N ALA A 33 18.97 0.49 8.98
CA ALA A 33 19.14 -0.89 9.41
C ALA A 33 20.33 -1.07 10.38
N GLU A 34 21.40 -0.29 10.19
CA GLU A 34 22.62 -0.34 11.01
C GLU A 34 22.61 0.65 12.19
N ALA A 35 21.61 1.53 12.27
CA ALA A 35 21.56 2.57 13.29
C ALA A 35 21.55 1.96 14.71
N ALA A 36 22.51 2.36 15.53
CA ALA A 36 22.68 1.90 16.91
C ALA A 36 22.22 2.94 17.94
N ASN A 37 21.78 4.12 17.50
CA ASN A 37 21.34 5.20 18.36
C ASN A 37 20.37 6.16 17.64
N LEU A 38 19.84 7.12 18.40
CA LEU A 38 18.86 8.09 17.93
C LEU A 38 19.39 9.00 16.81
N VAL A 39 20.63 9.45 16.90
CA VAL A 39 21.22 10.37 15.92
C VAL A 39 21.36 9.69 14.57
N GLN A 40 21.91 8.48 14.55
CA GLN A 40 22.06 7.69 13.32
C GLN A 40 20.69 7.37 12.68
N ALA A 41 19.69 7.01 13.50
CA ALA A 41 18.34 6.77 13.00
C ALA A 41 17.71 8.03 12.41
N ALA A 42 17.90 9.20 13.03
CA ALA A 42 17.39 10.47 12.53
C ALA A 42 18.07 10.92 11.23
N GLU A 43 19.39 10.74 11.10
CA GLU A 43 20.14 11.01 9.87
C GLU A 43 19.68 10.11 8.72
N ALA A 44 19.51 8.81 9.00
CA ALA A 44 18.99 7.86 8.03
C ALA A 44 17.55 8.19 7.62
N GLY A 45 16.70 8.55 8.58
CA GLY A 45 15.34 9.02 8.33
C GLY A 45 15.31 10.27 7.45
N SER A 46 16.23 11.22 7.66
CA SER A 46 16.34 12.43 6.85
C SER A 46 16.72 12.15 5.39
N LEU A 47 17.55 11.12 5.12
CA LEU A 47 17.83 10.68 3.76
C LEU A 47 16.57 10.12 3.09
N LEU A 48 15.80 9.30 3.81
CA LEU A 48 14.57 8.68 3.31
C LEU A 48 13.46 9.71 3.08
N ALA A 49 13.30 10.65 3.99
CA ALA A 49 12.31 11.73 3.92
C ALA A 49 12.72 12.91 3.02
N GLY A 50 13.99 12.99 2.63
CA GLY A 50 14.52 14.05 1.78
C GLY A 50 14.62 13.66 0.30
N GLY A 51 13.80 12.75 -0.21
CA GLY A 51 13.88 12.31 -1.61
C GLY A 51 14.08 10.81 -1.81
N GLY A 52 14.30 10.03 -0.75
CA GLY A 52 14.54 8.59 -0.86
C GLY A 52 13.27 7.79 -1.11
N ILE A 53 12.23 8.02 -0.31
CA ILE A 53 10.92 7.33 -0.46
C ILE A 53 9.74 8.30 -0.34
N VAL A 54 9.96 9.38 0.40
CA VAL A 54 9.07 10.53 0.48
C VAL A 54 9.90 11.80 0.35
N HIS A 55 9.24 12.92 0.10
CA HIS A 55 9.82 14.24 0.24
C HIS A 55 8.98 15.04 1.24
N GLY A 56 9.34 14.92 2.52
CA GLY A 56 8.53 15.36 3.64
C GLY A 56 8.29 16.86 3.67
N HIS A 57 9.22 17.67 3.15
CA HIS A 57 9.01 19.12 3.07
C HIS A 57 7.83 19.50 2.18
N SER A 58 7.51 18.68 1.18
CA SER A 58 6.38 18.93 0.27
C SER A 58 5.23 17.96 0.44
N GLY A 59 5.33 16.97 1.33
CA GLY A 59 4.29 15.94 1.50
C GLY A 59 4.13 15.00 0.30
N ALA A 60 5.22 14.74 -0.44
CA ALA A 60 5.20 13.86 -1.61
C ALA A 60 5.60 12.42 -1.24
N VAL A 61 4.90 11.41 -1.76
CA VAL A 61 5.35 10.01 -1.70
C VAL A 61 5.79 9.50 -3.07
N PHE A 62 6.84 8.69 -3.11
CA PHE A 62 7.35 8.08 -4.34
C PHE A 62 7.00 6.60 -4.43
N PRO A 63 6.96 6.01 -5.64
CA PRO A 63 6.84 4.56 -5.83
C PRO A 63 7.84 3.73 -5.00
N ALA A 64 9.01 4.29 -4.70
CA ALA A 64 10.01 3.68 -3.84
C ALA A 64 9.53 3.39 -2.40
N ALA A 65 8.53 4.10 -1.89
CA ALA A 65 7.97 3.83 -0.57
C ALA A 65 7.28 2.46 -0.49
N ALA A 66 6.55 2.05 -1.54
CA ALA A 66 5.95 0.71 -1.60
C ALA A 66 7.03 -0.39 -1.63
N VAL A 67 8.11 -0.17 -2.39
CA VAL A 67 9.25 -1.10 -2.45
C VAL A 67 9.99 -1.17 -1.10
N ALA A 68 10.11 -0.05 -0.40
CA ALA A 68 10.79 0.05 0.89
C ALA A 68 9.94 -0.46 2.07
N ALA A 69 8.61 -0.48 1.96
CA ALA A 69 7.71 -0.84 3.05
C ALA A 69 8.04 -2.18 3.74
N PRO A 70 8.26 -3.31 3.03
CA PRO A 70 8.65 -4.56 3.68
C PRO A 70 10.01 -4.47 4.39
N LEU A 71 10.97 -3.71 3.84
CA LEU A 71 12.30 -3.50 4.45
C LEU A 71 12.19 -2.66 5.72
N LEU A 72 11.37 -1.61 5.72
CA LEU A 72 11.07 -0.79 6.90
C LEU A 72 10.38 -1.60 8.00
N LEU A 73 9.50 -2.52 7.65
CA LEU A 73 8.86 -3.43 8.60
C LEU A 73 9.86 -4.42 9.23
N ASP A 74 10.79 -4.94 8.44
CA ASP A 74 11.86 -5.79 8.95
C ASP A 74 12.81 -5.01 9.88
N ILE A 75 13.16 -3.76 9.54
CA ILE A 75 13.90 -2.84 10.41
C ILE A 75 13.11 -2.57 11.70
N ALA A 76 11.81 -2.31 11.61
CA ALA A 76 10.97 -2.10 12.78
C ALA A 76 10.95 -3.33 13.71
N GLN A 77 11.00 -4.54 13.15
CA GLN A 77 11.04 -5.76 13.93
C GLN A 77 12.39 -5.99 14.62
N GLN A 78 13.50 -5.81 13.90
CA GLN A 78 14.82 -6.32 14.31
C GLN A 78 15.81 -5.22 14.73
N GLY A 79 15.59 -3.98 14.30
CA GLY A 79 16.51 -2.86 14.50
C GLY A 79 16.48 -2.28 15.91
N HIS A 80 17.40 -1.34 16.15
CA HIS A 80 17.45 -0.54 17.37
C HIS A 80 16.10 0.19 17.59
N PRO A 81 15.64 0.43 18.84
CA PRO A 81 14.37 1.10 19.11
C PRO A 81 14.18 2.44 18.36
N ALA A 82 15.24 3.25 18.27
CA ALA A 82 15.18 4.49 17.50
C ALA A 82 15.00 4.25 15.99
N ALA A 83 15.63 3.23 15.42
CA ALA A 83 15.46 2.87 14.01
C ALA A 83 14.05 2.37 13.74
N ARG A 84 13.48 1.59 14.66
CA ARG A 84 12.08 1.17 14.63
C ARG A 84 11.14 2.38 14.63
N ASP A 85 11.33 3.32 15.54
CA ASP A 85 10.46 4.50 15.62
C ASP A 85 10.55 5.36 14.36
N THR A 86 11.74 5.51 13.78
CA THR A 86 11.91 6.17 12.49
C THR A 86 11.23 5.39 11.36
N ALA A 87 11.38 4.08 11.29
CA ALA A 87 10.77 3.25 10.25
C ALA A 87 9.23 3.32 10.28
N LEU A 88 8.63 3.25 11.47
CA LEU A 88 7.19 3.40 11.63
C LEU A 88 6.71 4.82 11.25
N GLY A 89 7.52 5.85 11.50
CA GLY A 89 7.20 7.22 11.08
C GLY A 89 7.24 7.41 9.58
N LEU A 90 8.20 6.80 8.91
CA LEU A 90 8.29 6.85 7.46
C LEU A 90 7.13 6.11 6.78
N LEU A 91 6.65 5.01 7.36
CA LEU A 91 5.48 4.29 6.87
C LEU A 91 4.19 5.13 7.02
N ASP A 92 4.05 5.81 8.15
CA ASP A 92 2.95 6.73 8.45
C ASP A 92 2.95 7.92 7.48
N GLU A 93 4.10 8.55 7.30
CA GLU A 93 4.30 9.66 6.36
C GLU A 93 4.02 9.22 4.91
N ALA A 94 4.46 8.02 4.52
CA ALA A 94 4.22 7.50 3.17
C ALA A 94 2.74 7.19 2.89
N LEU A 95 1.97 6.75 3.88
CA LEU A 95 0.53 6.53 3.74
C LEU A 95 -0.26 7.85 3.68
N SER A 96 0.16 8.85 4.45
CA SER A 96 -0.54 10.13 4.56
C SER A 96 -0.15 11.16 3.49
N SER A 97 0.94 10.92 2.76
CA SER A 97 1.41 11.78 1.66
C SER A 97 0.77 11.43 0.32
N TYR A 98 0.84 12.36 -0.65
CA TYR A 98 0.29 12.15 -1.99
C TYR A 98 1.39 12.00 -3.04
N PRO A 99 1.24 11.08 -4.01
CA PRO A 99 2.19 10.93 -5.10
C PRO A 99 2.07 12.07 -6.11
N HIS A 100 3.14 12.34 -6.85
CA HIS A 100 3.04 13.22 -8.01
C HIS A 100 2.22 12.57 -9.13
N ALA A 101 1.54 13.40 -9.93
CA ALA A 101 0.84 12.97 -11.13
C ALA A 101 1.77 12.15 -12.06
N GLY A 102 1.27 11.02 -12.55
CA GLY A 102 2.06 10.07 -13.36
C GLY A 102 2.91 9.08 -12.57
N TYR A 103 3.02 9.24 -11.25
CA TYR A 103 3.81 8.38 -10.36
C TYR A 103 2.97 7.77 -9.23
N THR A 104 1.68 7.53 -9.46
CA THR A 104 0.74 7.10 -8.42
C THR A 104 0.69 5.58 -8.21
N ARG A 105 1.41 4.82 -9.03
CA ARG A 105 1.27 3.36 -9.15
C ARG A 105 2.60 2.62 -9.11
N VAL A 106 2.53 1.36 -8.67
CA VAL A 106 3.66 0.42 -8.62
C VAL A 106 3.25 -0.94 -9.20
N ASN A 107 4.24 -1.69 -9.66
CA ASN A 107 4.04 -3.10 -9.96
C ASN A 107 4.30 -3.91 -8.69
N THR A 108 3.35 -4.77 -8.33
CA THR A 108 3.49 -5.71 -7.21
C THR A 108 3.41 -7.14 -7.75
N PRO A 109 3.82 -8.15 -6.97
CA PRO A 109 3.58 -9.55 -7.32
C PRO A 109 2.10 -9.87 -7.56
N ASP A 110 1.20 -9.15 -6.90
CA ASP A 110 -0.25 -9.33 -6.96
C ASP A 110 -0.91 -8.64 -8.15
N GLY A 111 -0.17 -7.78 -8.86
CA GLY A 111 -0.67 -7.13 -10.06
C GLY A 111 0.15 -5.91 -10.47
N PRO A 112 0.11 -5.57 -11.77
CA PRO A 112 0.66 -4.31 -12.23
C PRO A 112 -0.22 -3.13 -11.77
N ALA A 113 0.39 -1.94 -11.76
CA ALA A 113 -0.32 -0.66 -11.65
C ALA A 113 -1.12 -0.44 -10.34
N VAL A 114 -0.76 -1.09 -9.23
CA VAL A 114 -1.40 -0.95 -7.92
C VAL A 114 -1.13 0.44 -7.33
N PRO A 115 -2.12 1.12 -6.72
CA PRO A 115 -1.89 2.40 -6.05
C PRO A 115 -0.83 2.28 -4.94
N ILE A 116 0.08 3.26 -4.82
CA ILE A 116 1.20 3.19 -3.87
C ILE A 116 0.72 2.94 -2.44
N CYS A 117 -0.26 3.70 -1.96
CA CYS A 117 -0.79 3.56 -0.61
C CYS A 117 -1.45 2.18 -0.40
N CYS A 118 -2.14 1.64 -1.40
CA CYS A 118 -2.69 0.28 -1.34
C CYS A 118 -1.60 -0.80 -1.23
N ALA A 119 -0.49 -0.65 -1.96
CA ALA A 119 0.64 -1.56 -1.88
C ALA A 119 1.33 -1.50 -0.50
N ILE A 120 1.52 -0.30 0.07
CA ILE A 120 2.05 -0.12 1.43
C ILE A 120 1.10 -0.76 2.45
N ALA A 121 -0.20 -0.47 2.34
CA ALA A 121 -1.22 -1.00 3.24
C ALA A 121 -1.26 -2.53 3.24
N ASP A 122 -1.03 -3.18 2.09
CA ASP A 122 -0.95 -4.64 2.03
C ASP A 122 0.24 -5.20 2.81
N HIS A 123 1.42 -4.57 2.71
CA HIS A 123 2.57 -4.95 3.53
C HIS A 123 2.31 -4.77 5.04
N LEU A 124 1.63 -3.68 5.42
CA LEU A 124 1.25 -3.45 6.82
C LEU A 124 0.29 -4.54 7.33
N ARG A 125 -0.75 -4.87 6.56
CA ARG A 125 -1.69 -5.93 6.91
C ARG A 125 -1.02 -7.30 7.00
N ALA A 126 -0.08 -7.60 6.10
CA ALA A 126 0.71 -8.84 6.15
C ALA A 126 1.56 -8.96 7.43
N ARG A 127 1.86 -7.83 8.09
CA ARG A 127 2.60 -7.76 9.37
C ARG A 127 1.70 -7.33 10.54
N ALA A 128 0.39 -7.57 10.49
CA ALA A 128 -0.55 -7.08 11.51
C ALA A 128 -0.24 -7.53 12.94
N VAL A 129 0.22 -8.78 13.14
CA VAL A 129 0.59 -9.30 14.47
C VAL A 129 1.78 -8.52 15.05
N LEU A 130 2.80 -8.28 14.22
CA LEU A 130 3.95 -7.45 14.60
C LEU A 130 3.50 -6.05 15.00
N LEU A 131 2.75 -5.37 14.13
CA LEU A 131 2.30 -3.99 14.35
C LEU A 131 1.41 -3.85 15.58
N THR A 132 0.51 -4.81 15.82
CA THR A 132 -0.30 -4.86 17.04
C THR A 132 0.57 -4.95 18.29
N GLY A 133 1.66 -5.74 18.24
CA GLY A 133 2.63 -5.89 19.32
C GLY A 133 3.47 -4.63 19.58
N LEU A 134 3.56 -3.70 18.63
CA LEU A 134 4.27 -2.42 18.77
C LEU A 134 3.43 -1.31 19.43
N GLY A 135 2.22 -1.64 19.92
CA GLY A 135 1.40 -0.74 20.73
C GLY A 135 0.61 0.27 19.89
N LYS A 136 0.37 1.46 20.45
CA LYS A 136 -0.55 2.47 19.87
C LYS A 136 -0.19 2.82 18.43
N ARG A 137 1.09 3.07 18.15
CA ARG A 137 1.56 3.51 16.83
C ARG A 137 1.32 2.46 15.74
N GLY A 138 1.66 1.20 16.01
CA GLY A 138 1.39 0.12 15.06
C GLY A 138 -0.10 -0.14 14.85
N LYS A 139 -0.93 0.04 15.89
CA LYS A 139 -2.40 -0.02 15.75
C LYS A 139 -2.97 1.13 14.91
N THR A 140 -2.43 2.34 15.03
CA THR A 140 -2.81 3.48 14.18
C THR A 140 -2.47 3.18 12.72
N LEU A 141 -1.24 2.75 12.42
CA LEU A 141 -0.85 2.34 11.06
C LEU A 141 -1.77 1.26 10.46
N LEU A 142 -2.23 0.31 11.28
CA LEU A 142 -3.18 -0.71 10.85
C LEU A 142 -4.58 -0.14 10.58
N ALA A 143 -5.01 0.85 11.35
CA ALA A 143 -6.26 1.55 11.12
C ALA A 143 -6.21 2.34 9.80
N ASP A 144 -5.13 3.08 9.56
CA ASP A 144 -4.94 3.84 8.32
C ASP A 144 -4.83 2.88 7.12
N ALA A 145 -4.10 1.78 7.26
CA ALA A 145 -4.04 0.72 6.25
C ALA A 145 -5.41 0.07 5.97
N ALA A 146 -6.36 0.12 6.90
CA ALA A 146 -7.69 -0.44 6.69
C ALA A 146 -8.54 0.40 5.73
N GLU A 147 -8.29 1.72 5.62
CA GLU A 147 -8.97 2.59 4.66
C GLU A 147 -8.63 2.25 3.20
N HIS A 148 -7.47 1.62 2.98
CA HIS A 148 -7.00 1.16 1.68
C HIS A 148 -7.46 -0.27 1.39
N TRP A 149 -8.77 -0.43 1.22
CA TRP A 149 -9.36 -1.75 0.99
C TRP A 149 -8.94 -2.37 -0.36
N ARG A 150 -8.99 -3.71 -0.44
CA ARG A 150 -8.71 -4.51 -1.64
C ARG A 150 -9.68 -5.68 -1.66
N PHE A 151 -10.29 -5.96 -2.80
CA PHE A 151 -11.15 -7.13 -2.96
C PHE A 151 -10.71 -7.99 -4.13
N GLU A 152 -10.33 -9.24 -3.86
CA GLU A 152 -10.00 -10.23 -4.90
C GLU A 152 -11.22 -11.08 -5.23
N ILE A 153 -11.63 -11.04 -6.50
CA ILE A 153 -12.79 -11.78 -7.01
C ILE A 153 -12.43 -13.25 -7.17
N ARG A 154 -13.26 -14.15 -6.62
CA ARG A 154 -13.14 -15.60 -6.78
C ARG A 154 -14.26 -16.20 -7.61
N GLU A 155 -15.47 -15.69 -7.44
CA GLU A 155 -16.66 -16.16 -8.12
C GLU A 155 -17.64 -15.00 -8.36
N CYS A 156 -18.38 -15.05 -9.47
CA CYS A 156 -19.36 -14.04 -9.82
C CYS A 156 -20.67 -14.67 -10.28
N VAL A 157 -21.78 -14.06 -9.90
CA VAL A 157 -23.13 -14.45 -10.30
C VAL A 157 -23.88 -13.22 -10.78
N ALA A 158 -24.60 -13.35 -11.90
CA ALA A 158 -25.46 -12.28 -12.39
C ALA A 158 -26.63 -12.07 -11.43
N ASP A 159 -26.88 -10.83 -11.03
CA ASP A 159 -28.00 -10.46 -10.17
C ASP A 159 -28.65 -9.17 -10.69
N SER A 160 -29.83 -9.29 -11.28
CA SER A 160 -30.73 -8.15 -11.56
C SER A 160 -30.11 -6.99 -12.35
N GLY A 161 -29.14 -7.27 -13.23
CA GLY A 161 -28.44 -6.26 -14.05
C GLY A 161 -27.09 -5.80 -13.48
N ASP A 162 -26.79 -6.19 -12.25
CA ASP A 162 -25.48 -6.07 -11.60
C ASP A 162 -24.82 -7.45 -11.46
N THR A 163 -23.63 -7.49 -10.87
CA THR A 163 -22.94 -8.74 -10.51
C THR A 163 -22.75 -8.84 -9.00
N ALA A 164 -23.16 -9.97 -8.42
CA ALA A 164 -22.71 -10.38 -7.09
C ALA A 164 -21.33 -11.04 -7.22
N ALA A 165 -20.30 -10.46 -6.62
CA ALA A 165 -18.93 -10.97 -6.63
C ALA A 165 -18.55 -11.48 -5.24
N PHE A 166 -18.18 -12.74 -5.16
CA PHE A 166 -17.69 -13.41 -3.94
C PHE A 166 -16.18 -13.48 -3.98
N GLY A 167 -15.55 -13.19 -2.85
CA GLY A 167 -14.11 -12.99 -2.84
C GLY A 167 -13.53 -12.71 -1.47
N VAL A 168 -12.28 -12.25 -1.46
CA VAL A 168 -11.55 -11.93 -0.23
C VAL A 168 -11.41 -10.43 -0.11
N LEU A 169 -11.94 -9.87 0.98
CA LEU A 169 -11.78 -8.47 1.36
C LEU A 169 -10.60 -8.32 2.32
N ALA A 170 -9.66 -7.44 1.97
CA ALA A 170 -8.64 -6.92 2.86
C ALA A 170 -8.92 -5.45 3.15
N GLY A 171 -8.78 -5.02 4.41
CA GLY A 171 -9.18 -3.68 4.85
C GLY A 171 -10.68 -3.56 5.09
N CYS A 172 -11.17 -2.32 5.14
CA CYS A 172 -12.55 -1.97 5.45
C CYS A 172 -13.15 -1.20 4.27
N LEU A 173 -14.12 -1.82 3.59
CA LEU A 173 -14.90 -1.13 2.57
C LEU A 173 -15.91 -0.21 3.28
N PRO A 174 -15.94 1.11 3.00
CA PRO A 174 -16.89 2.02 3.63
C PRO A 174 -18.34 1.71 3.24
N ASP A 175 -19.28 2.06 4.12
CA ASP A 175 -20.71 1.89 3.86
C ASP A 175 -21.17 2.62 2.59
N GLY A 176 -22.16 2.06 1.92
CA GLY A 176 -22.73 2.63 0.70
C GLY A 176 -21.98 2.23 -0.57
N VAL A 177 -22.17 3.03 -1.62
CA VAL A 177 -21.61 2.76 -2.96
C VAL A 177 -20.29 3.50 -3.09
N GLN A 178 -19.24 2.74 -3.39
CA GLN A 178 -17.87 3.22 -3.51
C GLN A 178 -17.41 3.21 -4.96
N ALA A 179 -16.58 4.17 -5.34
CA ALA A 179 -15.86 4.16 -6.61
C ALA A 179 -14.69 3.18 -6.53
N ALA A 180 -14.56 2.32 -7.54
CA ALA A 180 -13.52 1.31 -7.60
C ALA A 180 -12.86 1.26 -8.98
N GLU A 181 -11.61 0.82 -9.01
CA GLU A 181 -10.92 0.39 -10.21
C GLU A 181 -10.76 -1.13 -10.17
N LEU A 182 -11.12 -1.79 -11.27
CA LEU A 182 -10.92 -3.22 -11.52
C LEU A 182 -9.60 -3.42 -12.23
N HIS A 183 -8.75 -4.25 -11.66
CA HIS A 183 -7.46 -4.66 -12.20
C HIS A 183 -7.54 -6.10 -12.68
N ARG A 184 -7.24 -6.32 -13.97
CA ARG A 184 -7.23 -7.64 -14.60
C ARG A 184 -6.09 -7.73 -15.61
N ALA A 185 -5.13 -8.63 -15.40
CA ALA A 185 -4.09 -8.95 -16.39
C ALA A 185 -3.38 -7.74 -17.03
N GLY A 186 -3.20 -6.63 -16.29
CA GLY A 186 -2.61 -5.39 -16.81
C GLY A 186 -3.60 -4.35 -17.32
N GLU A 187 -4.87 -4.70 -17.44
CA GLU A 187 -5.95 -3.79 -17.82
C GLU A 187 -6.63 -3.20 -16.60
N LEU A 188 -7.03 -1.93 -16.75
CA LEU A 188 -7.79 -1.16 -15.77
C LEU A 188 -9.17 -0.86 -16.34
N ALA A 189 -10.20 -1.20 -15.58
CA ALA A 189 -11.58 -0.85 -15.91
C ALA A 189 -12.25 -0.20 -14.69
N VAL A 190 -13.17 0.74 -14.91
CA VAL A 190 -13.89 1.40 -13.83
C VAL A 190 -15.33 0.87 -13.83
N PRO A 191 -15.77 0.06 -12.84
CA PRO A 191 -17.19 -0.23 -12.62
C PRO A 191 -17.98 1.03 -12.27
N ALA A 192 -19.31 0.99 -12.42
CA ALA A 192 -20.18 2.11 -12.05
C ALA A 192 -20.22 2.35 -10.53
N GLY A 193 -19.86 1.34 -9.74
CA GLY A 193 -19.70 1.40 -8.30
C GLY A 193 -19.64 0.00 -7.69
N VAL A 194 -19.18 -0.09 -6.45
CA VAL A 194 -19.18 -1.32 -5.67
C VAL A 194 -19.80 -1.06 -4.30
N ALA A 195 -20.54 -2.02 -3.76
CA ALA A 195 -21.11 -1.94 -2.42
C ALA A 195 -20.98 -3.29 -1.70
N LEU A 196 -20.84 -3.27 -0.38
CA LEU A 196 -20.84 -4.48 0.42
C LEU A 196 -22.26 -5.04 0.50
N GLU A 197 -22.47 -6.24 -0.06
CA GLU A 197 -23.77 -6.94 0.02
C GLU A 197 -23.80 -7.83 1.27
N TYR A 198 -22.73 -8.62 1.46
CA TYR A 198 -22.53 -9.42 2.66
C TYR A 198 -21.13 -9.14 3.25
N PRO A 199 -21.04 -8.62 4.49
CA PRO A 199 -19.76 -8.36 5.15
C PRO A 199 -19.04 -9.67 5.50
N PRO A 200 -17.72 -9.63 5.72
CA PRO A 200 -17.00 -10.76 6.27
C PRO A 200 -17.58 -11.23 7.61
N ALA A 201 -17.76 -12.55 7.74
CA ALA A 201 -18.07 -13.16 9.02
C ALA A 201 -16.89 -12.99 10.00
N GLU A 202 -17.15 -13.07 11.30
CA GLU A 202 -16.11 -12.96 12.33
C GLU A 202 -15.00 -14.00 12.10
N GLY A 203 -13.74 -13.55 12.03
CA GLY A 203 -12.58 -14.41 11.75
C GLY A 203 -12.39 -14.81 10.28
N SER A 204 -13.30 -14.41 9.38
CA SER A 204 -13.17 -14.61 7.94
C SER A 204 -12.81 -13.31 7.21
N ARG A 205 -12.27 -13.46 6.00
CA ARG A 205 -12.10 -12.37 5.02
C ARG A 205 -13.01 -12.51 3.81
N GLU A 206 -13.80 -13.57 3.77
CA GLU A 206 -14.72 -13.83 2.66
C GLU A 206 -15.89 -12.86 2.71
N ALA A 207 -16.12 -12.14 1.63
CA ALA A 207 -17.19 -11.16 1.51
C ALA A 207 -17.88 -11.28 0.15
N CYS A 208 -19.07 -10.68 0.07
CA CYS A 208 -19.78 -10.49 -1.18
C CYS A 208 -19.94 -9.00 -1.45
N LEU A 209 -19.50 -8.56 -2.64
CA LEU A 209 -19.74 -7.23 -3.15
C LEU A 209 -20.77 -7.26 -4.27
N ARG A 210 -21.66 -6.27 -4.30
CA ARG A 210 -22.42 -5.94 -5.49
C ARG A 210 -21.57 -5.01 -6.37
N VAL A 211 -21.22 -5.45 -7.56
CA VAL A 211 -20.48 -4.70 -8.58
C VAL A 211 -21.48 -4.20 -9.62
N ARG A 212 -21.59 -2.87 -9.74
CA ARG A 212 -22.59 -2.23 -10.60
C ARG A 212 -22.10 -2.02 -12.02
N GLY A 213 -23.00 -2.24 -12.98
CA GLY A 213 -22.74 -1.96 -14.39
C GLY A 213 -21.65 -2.84 -15.02
N ARG A 214 -21.44 -4.04 -14.49
CA ARG A 214 -20.50 -5.04 -15.01
C ARG A 214 -21.16 -6.41 -15.05
N HIS A 215 -20.93 -7.14 -16.14
CA HIS A 215 -21.38 -8.52 -16.29
C HIS A 215 -20.36 -9.48 -15.64
N PRO A 216 -20.77 -10.67 -15.13
CA PRO A 216 -19.83 -11.63 -14.54
C PRO A 216 -18.65 -12.00 -15.44
N ASP A 217 -18.86 -12.10 -16.75
CA ASP A 217 -17.80 -12.43 -17.73
C ASP A 217 -16.70 -11.35 -17.83
N GLU A 218 -16.99 -10.13 -17.37
CA GLU A 218 -16.02 -9.03 -17.29
C GLU A 218 -15.21 -9.06 -15.99
N LEU A 219 -15.60 -9.90 -15.03
CA LEU A 219 -15.08 -10.00 -13.67
C LEU A 219 -14.49 -11.41 -13.42
N PRO A 220 -13.41 -11.79 -14.13
CA PRO A 220 -12.86 -13.12 -13.98
C PRO A 220 -12.27 -13.36 -12.58
N PRO A 221 -12.20 -14.62 -12.13
CA PRO A 221 -11.46 -14.98 -10.93
C PRO A 221 -10.01 -14.46 -10.96
N GLY A 222 -9.54 -13.95 -9.84
CA GLY A 222 -8.24 -13.30 -9.68
C GLY A 222 -8.22 -11.82 -10.05
N ALA A 223 -9.28 -11.27 -10.64
CA ALA A 223 -9.39 -9.82 -10.80
C ALA A 223 -9.51 -9.14 -9.43
N THR A 224 -8.89 -7.97 -9.29
CA THR A 224 -8.82 -7.26 -8.01
C THR A 224 -9.44 -5.87 -8.12
N LEU A 225 -10.24 -5.50 -7.13
CA LEU A 225 -10.81 -4.16 -6.99
C LEU A 225 -10.02 -3.35 -5.95
N PHE A 226 -9.73 -2.09 -6.29
CA PHE A 226 -9.13 -1.10 -5.41
C PHE A 226 -9.98 0.18 -5.37
N PRO A 227 -9.94 0.97 -4.29
CA PRO A 227 -10.63 2.25 -4.22
C PRO A 227 -10.05 3.25 -5.23
N SER A 228 -10.92 3.82 -6.08
CA SER A 228 -10.48 4.80 -7.09
C SER A 228 -9.85 6.05 -6.48
N GLU A 229 -10.27 6.44 -5.29
CA GLU A 229 -9.71 7.61 -4.60
C GLU A 229 -8.20 7.51 -4.36
N CYS A 230 -7.67 6.29 -4.21
CA CYS A 230 -6.25 6.07 -3.93
C CYS A 230 -5.31 6.52 -5.05
N VAL A 231 -5.82 6.74 -6.26
CA VAL A 231 -5.04 7.24 -7.41
C VAL A 231 -5.39 8.65 -7.84
N LEU A 232 -6.51 9.18 -7.32
CA LEU A 232 -6.96 10.54 -7.61
C LEU A 232 -6.28 11.59 -6.73
N ARG A 233 -5.79 11.19 -5.55
CA ARG A 233 -5.05 12.07 -4.65
C ARG A 233 -3.62 12.24 -5.16
N VAL A 234 -3.27 13.46 -5.58
CA VAL A 234 -1.95 13.82 -6.10
C VAL A 234 -1.42 15.07 -5.40
N HIS A 235 -0.09 15.16 -5.31
CA HIS A 235 0.67 16.33 -4.82
C HIS A 235 1.00 17.30 -5.95
#